data_AF-A0A9P1BF08-F1
#
_entry.id   AF-A0A9P1BF08-F1
#
_cell.length_a   1.000
_cell.length_b   1.000
_cell.length_c   1.000
_cell.angle_alpha   90.00
_cell.angle_beta   90.00
_cell.angle_gamma   90.00
#
_symmetry.space_group_name_H-M   'P 1'
#
loop_
_entity.id
_entity.type
_entity.pdbx_description
1 polymer ?
#
loop_
_entity_poly.entity_id
_entity_poly.type
_entity_poly.pdbx_seq_one_letter_code
_entity_poly.pdbx_strand_id
1 'polypeptide(L)'
;MLVLTRKAQQTIRVGENVTITILRVKGQSVRVGIEAPRDVHVVRGELPPKDMVEVDLDADTLDTIEVTTTPAVSTKTVRQDRAAETPKGPQAGQNARTKSKPDRQAVPVSHRGLKSQVSARRVRAVMRLNGEPIDDLRRQTLGRSRWLVLGLMVALATVPSLTAHAESGDPTLLIFDTDIGNDIDDALALSVIHALENRDECRLLAVTITKDHPDCAAFVDLVNTFYGRGNIPVGVVRDGKTPKESRFVSETVAATDGGEPRYPHDLKSGEDAPEAVSLLRKVLAESPDDSVVMVVVGFSTNIARLLDSKPDEYSDLSGEELVRRKVRLLSIMAGTFGGDRIDHKEYNVHVDLPAAQKIYERWPTPIVASGWEIGMAIQYPSVSIEEDYNYVDHHPVAEAYTKYQKMPYDRATWDLTSVLYAVRPERGYFGLSEPGTIHVGEDALSKFEEDPQGKHRFVTVNDEQIARVLEALIQLASEPPKASN
;
A
#
# COMPACT_ATOMS: atom_id res chain seq x y z
N MET A 1 -7.51 -22.92 34.07
CA MET A 1 -6.74 -21.70 33.73
C MET A 1 -5.57 -21.58 34.70
N LEU A 2 -4.33 -21.53 34.18
CA LEU A 2 -3.14 -21.23 34.97
C LEU A 2 -2.91 -19.71 34.91
N VAL A 3 -2.69 -19.05 36.04
CA VAL A 3 -2.51 -17.58 36.12
C VAL A 3 -1.07 -17.30 36.57
N LEU A 4 -0.31 -16.57 35.75
CA LEU A 4 1.10 -16.25 35.99
C LEU A 4 1.35 -14.75 35.87
N THR A 5 1.73 -14.09 36.96
CA THR A 5 2.21 -12.70 36.90
C THR A 5 3.62 -12.67 36.30
N ARG A 6 3.81 -11.89 35.22
CA ARG A 6 5.09 -11.69 34.52
C ARG A 6 5.41 -10.19 34.42
N LYS A 7 6.71 -9.86 34.44
CA LYS A 7 7.23 -8.53 34.08
C LYS A 7 7.61 -8.52 32.60
N ALA A 8 7.84 -7.33 32.04
CA ALA A 8 8.44 -7.20 30.71
C ALA A 8 9.78 -7.97 30.61
N GLN A 9 10.07 -8.49 29.42
CA GLN A 9 11.18 -9.38 29.07
C GLN A 9 11.18 -10.74 29.80
N GLN A 10 10.11 -11.11 30.51
CA GLN A 10 9.96 -12.46 31.06
C GLN A 10 9.17 -13.38 30.12
N THR A 11 9.54 -14.66 30.13
CA THR A 11 8.93 -15.69 29.29
C THR A 11 8.06 -16.67 30.09
N ILE A 12 7.19 -17.36 29.35
CA ILE A 12 6.40 -18.54 29.75
C ILE A 12 6.63 -19.57 28.63
N ARG A 13 7.01 -20.80 28.95
CA ARG A 13 7.13 -21.89 27.96
C ARG A 13 5.93 -22.81 28.06
N VAL A 14 5.39 -23.22 26.92
CA VAL A 14 4.25 -24.15 26.80
C VAL A 14 4.71 -25.34 25.97
N GLY A 15 4.83 -26.51 26.62
CA GLY A 15 5.59 -27.62 26.03
C GLY A 15 7.06 -27.25 25.81
N GLU A 16 7.70 -27.90 24.84
CA GLU A 16 9.12 -27.68 24.52
C GLU A 16 9.33 -26.54 23.51
N ASN A 17 8.37 -26.38 22.59
CA ASN A 17 8.55 -25.61 21.36
C ASN A 17 7.80 -24.27 21.29
N VAL A 18 6.90 -23.96 22.25
CA VAL A 18 6.20 -22.67 22.29
C VAL A 18 6.74 -21.79 23.42
N THR A 19 7.19 -20.58 23.08
CA THR A 19 7.69 -19.57 24.02
C THR A 19 6.88 -18.29 23.90
N ILE A 20 6.20 -17.92 24.97
CA ILE A 20 5.44 -16.67 25.12
C ILE A 20 6.33 -15.67 25.86
N THR A 21 6.56 -14.48 25.30
CA THR A 21 7.41 -13.42 25.86
C THR A 21 6.58 -12.17 26.12
N ILE A 22 6.63 -11.62 27.35
CA ILE A 22 6.02 -10.32 27.62
C ILE A 22 6.95 -9.21 27.13
N LEU A 23 6.69 -8.66 25.95
CA LEU A 23 7.54 -7.63 25.34
C LEU A 23 7.46 -6.30 26.10
N ARG A 24 6.26 -5.87 26.48
CA ARG A 24 5.99 -4.59 27.18
C ARG A 24 4.74 -4.67 28.04
N VAL A 25 4.72 -3.90 29.14
CA VAL A 25 3.52 -3.62 29.94
C VAL A 25 3.36 -2.09 30.02
N LYS A 26 2.19 -1.54 29.67
CA LYS A 26 1.88 -0.10 29.75
C LYS A 26 0.42 0.07 30.17
N GLY A 27 0.20 0.60 31.38
CA GLY A 27 -1.16 0.77 31.91
C GLY A 27 -1.89 -0.57 32.05
N GLN A 28 -3.06 -0.70 31.43
CA GLN A 28 -3.85 -1.94 31.39
C GLN A 28 -3.45 -2.88 30.24
N SER A 29 -2.57 -2.43 29.32
CA SER A 29 -2.22 -3.17 28.10
C SER A 29 -0.88 -3.90 28.21
N VAL A 30 -0.81 -5.10 27.64
CA VAL A 30 0.38 -5.97 27.62
C VAL A 30 0.68 -6.38 26.19
N ARG A 31 1.89 -6.11 25.70
CA ARG A 31 2.37 -6.60 24.39
C ARG A 31 3.04 -7.96 24.57
N VAL A 32 2.56 -8.96 23.85
CA VAL A 32 3.01 -10.35 23.96
C VAL A 32 3.59 -10.81 22.63
N GLY A 33 4.79 -11.37 22.64
CA GLY A 33 5.36 -12.10 21.51
C GLY A 33 5.18 -13.60 21.71
N ILE A 34 4.87 -14.34 20.65
CA ILE A 34 4.69 -15.79 20.69
C ILE A 34 5.60 -16.40 19.62
N GLU A 35 6.55 -17.21 20.06
CA GLU A 35 7.39 -18.05 19.20
C GLU A 35 6.81 -19.47 19.25
N ALA A 36 6.45 -20.02 18.08
CA ALA A 36 5.85 -21.35 17.94
C ALA A 36 6.32 -22.01 16.63
N PRO A 37 6.28 -23.36 16.52
CA PRO A 37 6.54 -24.08 15.28
C PRO A 37 5.58 -23.70 14.15
N ARG A 38 5.99 -23.91 12.89
CA ARG A 38 5.18 -23.59 11.71
C ARG A 38 3.87 -24.39 11.61
N ASP A 39 3.82 -25.55 12.22
CA ASP A 39 2.65 -26.44 12.33
C ASP A 39 1.68 -26.04 13.46
N VAL A 40 2.05 -25.08 14.32
CA VAL A 40 1.20 -24.59 15.41
C VAL A 40 0.57 -23.26 15.02
N HIS A 41 -0.70 -23.30 14.60
CA HIS A 41 -1.46 -22.09 14.30
C HIS A 41 -1.73 -21.27 15.56
N VAL A 42 -1.21 -20.04 15.60
CA VAL A 42 -1.45 -19.06 16.66
C VAL A 42 -2.48 -18.04 16.15
N VAL A 43 -3.71 -18.15 16.64
CA VAL A 43 -4.82 -17.24 16.29
C VAL A 43 -5.31 -16.48 17.51
N ARG A 44 -5.89 -15.30 17.28
CA ARG A 44 -6.56 -14.51 18.32
C ARG A 44 -7.93 -15.13 18.62
N GLY A 45 -8.25 -15.32 19.91
CA GLY A 45 -9.42 -16.07 20.35
C GLY A 45 -10.76 -15.36 20.12
N GLU A 46 -10.72 -14.05 19.88
CA GLU A 46 -11.87 -13.22 19.50
C GLU A 46 -12.22 -13.27 18.00
N LEU A 47 -11.40 -13.92 17.17
CA LEU A 47 -11.70 -14.12 15.75
C LEU A 47 -12.61 -15.34 15.56
N PRO A 48 -13.56 -15.30 14.60
CA PRO A 48 -14.44 -16.43 14.33
C PRO A 48 -13.65 -17.68 13.89
N PRO A 49 -14.06 -18.89 14.31
CA PRO A 49 -13.47 -20.13 13.80
C PRO A 49 -13.60 -20.24 12.28
N LYS A 50 -12.55 -20.73 11.61
CA LYS A 50 -12.43 -20.66 10.14
C LYS A 50 -13.40 -21.58 9.36
N ASP A 51 -14.14 -22.44 10.05
CA ASP A 51 -15.01 -23.47 9.48
C ASP A 51 -16.47 -23.36 9.99
N MET A 52 -17.13 -22.20 9.84
CA MET A 52 -18.61 -22.10 9.94
C MET A 52 -19.18 -20.77 9.40
N VAL A 53 -19.54 -20.74 8.11
CA VAL A 53 -20.52 -19.79 7.55
C VAL A 53 -21.36 -20.52 6.50
N GLU A 54 -22.43 -21.20 6.94
CA GLU A 54 -23.62 -21.38 6.08
C GLU A 54 -24.51 -20.16 6.31
N VAL A 55 -24.85 -19.44 5.24
CA VAL A 55 -25.96 -18.47 5.24
C VAL A 55 -26.67 -18.57 3.89
N ASP A 56 -27.83 -19.21 3.88
CA ASP A 56 -28.83 -19.03 2.81
C ASP A 56 -29.23 -17.55 2.74
N LEU A 57 -29.21 -16.99 1.54
CA LEU A 57 -29.77 -15.67 1.25
C LEU A 57 -30.65 -15.76 0.00
N ASP A 58 -31.90 -16.17 0.19
CA ASP A 58 -32.94 -15.91 -0.80
C ASP A 58 -33.21 -14.40 -0.86
N ALA A 59 -32.92 -13.81 -2.02
CA ALA A 59 -33.14 -12.40 -2.28
C ALA A 59 -34.58 -12.19 -2.79
N ASP A 60 -35.43 -11.54 -1.99
CA ASP A 60 -36.59 -10.84 -2.54
C ASP A 60 -37.01 -9.62 -1.69
N THR A 61 -37.60 -8.64 -2.36
CA THR A 61 -38.23 -7.41 -1.82
C THR A 61 -37.34 -6.37 -1.12
N LEU A 62 -36.77 -5.47 -1.93
CA LEU A 62 -36.80 -4.04 -1.63
C LEU A 62 -38.06 -3.40 -2.28
N ASP A 63 -38.48 -2.25 -1.76
CA ASP A 63 -39.61 -1.40 -2.18
C ASP A 63 -41.04 -1.94 -1.97
N THR A 64 -41.67 -1.55 -0.84
CA THR A 64 -42.85 -0.65 -0.91
C THR A 64 -43.15 0.07 0.41
N ILE A 65 -43.85 1.19 0.27
CA ILE A 65 -44.07 2.27 1.26
C ILE A 65 -45.21 1.91 2.24
N GLU A 66 -45.04 2.17 3.56
CA GLU A 66 -45.89 3.10 4.35
C GLU A 66 -45.55 3.13 5.86
N VAL A 67 -45.61 4.32 6.45
CA VAL A 67 -45.46 4.53 7.90
C VAL A 67 -46.85 4.58 8.54
N THR A 68 -47.16 3.65 9.44
CA THR A 68 -48.25 3.83 10.42
C THR A 68 -47.99 3.08 11.72
N THR A 69 -48.51 3.62 12.82
CA THR A 69 -48.06 3.34 14.18
C THR A 69 -48.95 2.37 14.96
N THR A 70 -48.35 1.30 15.52
CA THR A 70 -48.80 0.53 16.73
C THR A 70 -50.17 -0.20 16.66
N PRO A 71 -50.51 -1.14 17.58
CA PRO A 71 -49.85 -1.51 18.84
C PRO A 71 -49.50 -3.00 19.03
N ALA A 72 -48.79 -3.27 20.14
CA ALA A 72 -48.34 -4.60 20.57
C ALA A 72 -49.47 -5.54 21.03
N VAL A 73 -49.25 -6.85 20.91
CA VAL A 73 -50.05 -7.90 21.59
C VAL A 73 -49.15 -8.87 22.36
N SER A 74 -49.11 -8.64 23.68
CA SER A 74 -49.17 -9.65 24.75
C SER A 74 -48.73 -11.10 24.46
N THR A 75 -47.66 -11.53 25.13
CA THR A 75 -47.62 -12.85 25.79
C THR A 75 -47.53 -12.71 27.31
N LYS A 76 -48.19 -13.61 28.04
CA LYS A 76 -48.48 -13.45 29.48
C LYS A 76 -47.38 -14.03 30.38
N THR A 77 -46.92 -13.18 31.30
CA THR A 77 -46.89 -13.41 32.75
C THR A 77 -46.47 -14.81 33.28
N VAL A 78 -45.32 -14.85 33.93
CA VAL A 78 -45.18 -15.54 35.23
C VAL A 78 -44.77 -14.51 36.27
N ARG A 79 -45.53 -14.38 37.36
CA ARG A 79 -45.19 -13.54 38.50
C ARG A 79 -44.33 -14.33 39.50
N GLN A 80 -43.38 -13.65 40.13
CA GLN A 80 -43.13 -13.89 41.55
C GLN A 80 -42.78 -12.57 42.23
N ASP A 81 -43.65 -12.14 43.14
CA ASP A 81 -43.47 -10.91 43.91
C ASP A 81 -42.46 -11.12 45.05
N ARG A 82 -41.57 -10.14 45.26
CA ARG A 82 -41.25 -9.67 46.63
C ARG A 82 -40.63 -8.28 46.64
N ALA A 83 -40.83 -7.60 47.77
CA ALA A 83 -40.78 -6.15 47.87
C ALA A 83 -39.40 -5.55 48.16
N ALA A 84 -39.36 -4.24 47.90
CA ALA A 84 -38.41 -3.20 48.31
C ALA A 84 -37.65 -3.42 49.64
N GLU A 85 -36.43 -2.88 49.73
CA GLU A 85 -36.19 -1.58 50.40
C GLU A 85 -34.75 -1.06 50.17
N THR A 86 -34.61 0.25 49.90
CA THR A 86 -33.36 1.00 50.05
C THR A 86 -33.25 1.55 51.47
N PRO A 87 -32.03 1.72 51.99
CA PRO A 87 -31.71 3.01 52.59
C PRO A 87 -30.38 3.62 52.17
N LYS A 88 -30.28 4.91 52.46
CA LYS A 88 -29.18 5.85 52.19
C LYS A 88 -27.89 5.50 52.95
N GLY A 89 -26.75 5.97 52.44
CA GLY A 89 -25.47 5.97 53.18
C GLY A 89 -25.43 6.99 54.34
N PRO A 90 -24.27 7.14 55.01
CA PRO A 90 -23.57 8.43 54.85
C PRO A 90 -22.02 8.39 54.84
N GLN A 91 -21.47 9.38 54.13
CA GLN A 91 -20.27 10.20 54.36
C GLN A 91 -19.10 9.79 55.29
N ALA A 92 -17.89 9.96 54.70
CA ALA A 92 -16.74 10.76 55.18
C ALA A 92 -15.74 10.24 56.25
N GLY A 93 -14.48 10.67 56.04
CA GLY A 93 -13.28 10.41 56.87
C GLY A 93 -12.06 10.17 55.97
N GLN A 94 -11.37 11.18 55.42
CA GLN A 94 -10.38 12.11 56.02
C GLN A 94 -9.13 11.48 56.67
N ASN A 95 -8.00 12.18 56.46
CA ASN A 95 -6.62 11.96 56.96
C ASN A 95 -5.81 10.85 56.25
N ALA A 96 -4.72 11.06 55.51
CA ALA A 96 -3.59 12.01 55.51
C ALA A 96 -2.36 11.57 56.35
N ARG A 97 -1.16 11.98 55.87
CA ARG A 97 0.20 11.79 56.43
C ARG A 97 0.87 10.41 56.20
N THR A 98 2.19 10.25 56.02
CA THR A 98 3.31 11.18 55.69
C THR A 98 4.55 10.41 55.20
N LYS A 99 5.38 11.05 54.37
CA LYS A 99 6.87 11.01 54.29
C LYS A 99 7.61 9.69 54.64
N SER A 100 8.49 9.22 53.73
CA SER A 100 9.95 9.50 53.80
C SER A 100 10.81 8.78 52.72
N LYS A 101 11.76 9.54 52.15
CA LYS A 101 13.09 9.11 51.62
C LYS A 101 14.13 9.33 52.76
N PRO A 102 15.44 8.97 52.68
CA PRO A 102 16.33 8.79 51.51
C PRO A 102 17.24 7.51 51.67
N ASP A 103 18.47 7.31 51.16
CA ASP A 103 19.37 8.01 50.21
C ASP A 103 20.42 7.02 49.62
N ARG A 104 21.17 7.42 48.57
CA ARG A 104 22.55 6.96 48.21
C ARG A 104 22.76 5.47 47.82
N GLN A 105 23.83 5.04 47.12
CA GLN A 105 25.05 5.71 46.63
C GLN A 105 25.59 5.02 45.35
N ALA A 106 26.47 5.69 44.59
CA ALA A 106 27.21 5.10 43.47
C ALA A 106 28.72 5.33 43.63
N VAL A 107 29.56 4.36 43.24
CA VAL A 107 31.02 4.52 42.98
C VAL A 107 31.45 3.52 41.87
N PRO A 108 32.26 3.92 40.87
CA PRO A 108 32.73 3.05 39.79
C PRO A 108 34.19 2.55 39.99
N VAL A 109 34.62 1.53 39.24
CA VAL A 109 36.04 1.14 39.09
C VAL A 109 36.37 0.80 37.62
N SER A 110 37.63 0.98 37.24
CA SER A 110 38.13 1.15 35.88
C SER A 110 39.01 0.03 35.32
N HIS A 111 39.24 0.11 33.99
CA HIS A 111 40.52 -0.10 33.29
C HIS A 111 40.94 -1.47 32.71
N ARG A 112 41.53 -1.35 31.49
CA ARG A 112 42.40 -2.28 30.72
C ARG A 112 41.72 -3.59 30.27
N GLY A 113 41.77 -4.01 29.00
CA GLY A 113 42.50 -3.51 27.83
C GLY A 113 43.73 -4.38 27.52
N LEU A 114 43.64 -5.20 26.47
CA LEU A 114 44.77 -5.88 25.85
C LEU A 114 44.51 -6.03 24.34
N LYS A 115 45.52 -5.71 23.52
CA LYS A 115 45.55 -6.01 22.08
C LYS A 115 46.44 -7.23 21.86
N SER A 116 46.10 -8.10 20.92
CA SER A 116 47.08 -8.93 20.22
C SER A 116 46.60 -9.26 18.80
N GLN A 117 47.40 -8.88 17.81
CA GLN A 117 47.31 -9.39 16.44
C GLN A 117 47.82 -10.85 16.39
N VAL A 118 47.60 -11.58 15.28
CA VAL A 118 48.69 -12.04 14.38
C VAL A 118 48.18 -12.97 13.25
N SER A 119 48.58 -12.60 12.02
CA SER A 119 48.83 -13.41 10.81
C SER A 119 47.82 -14.47 10.31
N ALA A 120 47.33 -14.23 9.09
CA ALA A 120 46.95 -15.29 8.16
C ALA A 120 48.19 -16.05 7.61
N ARG A 121 47.99 -17.27 7.11
CA ARG A 121 48.89 -17.94 6.15
C ARG A 121 48.08 -18.75 5.14
N ARG A 122 48.22 -18.41 3.85
CA ARG A 122 47.79 -19.27 2.73
C ARG A 122 48.80 -20.40 2.55
N VAL A 123 48.32 -21.63 2.33
CA VAL A 123 49.13 -22.73 1.81
C VAL A 123 48.59 -23.09 0.42
N ARG A 124 49.48 -23.08 -0.58
CA ARG A 124 49.16 -23.43 -1.98
C ARG A 124 49.81 -24.78 -2.27
N ALA A 125 49.03 -25.85 -2.22
CA ALA A 125 49.52 -27.18 -2.57
C ALA A 125 49.49 -27.37 -4.09
N VAL A 126 50.63 -27.74 -4.67
CA VAL A 126 50.73 -28.26 -6.03
C VAL A 126 51.29 -29.67 -5.91
N MET A 127 50.55 -30.66 -6.40
CA MET A 127 51.05 -32.02 -6.58
C MET A 127 50.66 -32.52 -7.97
N ARG A 128 51.68 -32.98 -8.70
CA ARG A 128 51.57 -33.86 -9.87
C ARG A 128 52.24 -35.18 -9.47
N LEU A 129 51.79 -36.31 -10.01
CA LEU A 129 52.66 -37.48 -10.22
C LEU A 129 52.01 -38.51 -11.15
N ASN A 130 52.71 -38.82 -12.23
CA ASN A 130 52.80 -40.09 -12.97
C ASN A 130 53.77 -39.79 -14.11
N GLY A 131 55.07 -40.02 -13.88
CA GLY A 131 56.15 -39.56 -14.75
C GLY A 131 56.31 -40.38 -16.02
N GLU A 132 56.70 -39.71 -17.11
CA GLU A 132 58.02 -39.82 -17.78
C GLU A 132 58.12 -38.68 -18.85
N PRO A 133 59.31 -38.36 -19.42
CA PRO A 133 59.54 -37.05 -20.06
C PRO A 133 59.71 -37.04 -21.60
N ILE A 134 59.48 -35.83 -22.16
CA ILE A 134 60.17 -35.17 -23.31
C ILE A 134 59.99 -35.70 -24.76
N ASP A 135 59.45 -34.79 -25.57
CA ASP A 135 59.68 -34.43 -26.99
C ASP A 135 59.78 -35.43 -28.17
N ASP A 136 59.22 -34.89 -29.28
CA ASP A 136 59.42 -35.14 -30.71
C ASP A 136 59.01 -36.50 -31.33
N LEU A 137 57.85 -36.48 -32.00
CA LEU A 137 57.62 -37.33 -33.17
C LEU A 137 56.71 -36.63 -34.20
N ARG A 138 57.30 -35.67 -34.90
CA ARG A 138 56.68 -34.95 -36.01
C ARG A 138 56.63 -35.81 -37.29
N ARG A 139 55.51 -36.50 -37.58
CA ARG A 139 54.89 -36.65 -38.94
C ARG A 139 53.77 -37.71 -39.04
N GLN A 140 52.77 -37.36 -39.87
CA GLN A 140 51.93 -38.26 -40.67
C GLN A 140 51.04 -39.31 -39.97
N THR A 141 49.79 -38.92 -39.72
CA THR A 141 48.69 -39.54 -40.50
C THR A 141 47.57 -38.53 -40.75
N LEU A 142 47.15 -38.43 -42.01
CA LEU A 142 45.88 -37.80 -42.41
C LEU A 142 44.77 -38.69 -41.81
N GLY A 143 43.62 -38.21 -41.34
CA GLY A 143 42.75 -37.15 -41.83
C GLY A 143 41.31 -37.62 -41.59
N ARG A 144 40.30 -36.74 -41.72
CA ARG A 144 38.89 -36.96 -41.30
C ARG A 144 38.67 -37.00 -39.77
N SER A 145 38.59 -35.83 -39.14
CA SER A 145 37.74 -35.53 -37.95
C SER A 145 37.81 -34.05 -37.55
N ARG A 146 37.56 -33.11 -38.49
CA ARG A 146 37.54 -31.65 -38.19
C ARG A 146 36.18 -30.97 -38.40
N TRP A 147 35.12 -31.73 -38.72
CA TRP A 147 33.76 -31.19 -38.95
C TRP A 147 32.74 -31.58 -37.88
N LEU A 148 33.10 -32.39 -36.88
CA LEU A 148 32.19 -32.85 -35.80
C LEU A 148 32.42 -32.15 -34.45
N VAL A 149 33.46 -31.34 -34.31
CA VAL A 149 33.75 -30.56 -33.08
C VAL A 149 33.41 -29.07 -33.25
N LEU A 150 33.38 -28.55 -34.49
CA LEU A 150 32.99 -27.16 -34.75
C LEU A 150 31.47 -26.95 -34.78
N GLY A 151 30.68 -28.00 -35.05
CA GLY A 151 29.22 -27.93 -35.01
C GLY A 151 28.61 -27.89 -33.61
N LEU A 152 29.35 -28.30 -32.57
CA LEU A 152 28.84 -28.39 -31.19
C LEU A 152 29.20 -27.16 -30.32
N MET A 153 30.08 -26.26 -30.80
CA MET A 153 30.39 -24.99 -30.12
C MET A 153 29.65 -23.76 -30.69
N VAL A 154 28.81 -23.93 -31.71
CA VAL A 154 28.01 -22.83 -32.29
C VAL A 154 26.51 -22.97 -31.95
N ALA A 155 26.06 -24.14 -31.47
CA ALA A 155 24.68 -24.41 -31.07
C ALA A 155 24.36 -24.06 -29.59
N LEU A 156 25.19 -23.24 -28.93
CA LEU A 156 25.04 -22.84 -27.53
C LEU A 156 25.15 -21.32 -27.31
N ALA A 157 24.87 -20.54 -28.37
CA ALA A 157 25.01 -19.08 -28.39
C ALA A 157 23.67 -18.32 -28.56
N THR A 158 22.53 -19.00 -28.40
CA THR A 158 21.18 -18.39 -28.39
C THR A 158 20.31 -18.96 -27.27
N VAL A 159 20.86 -19.05 -26.05
CA VAL A 159 20.00 -18.89 -24.88
C VAL A 159 19.70 -17.40 -24.82
N PRO A 160 18.44 -16.93 -24.95
CA PRO A 160 18.13 -15.54 -24.67
C PRO A 160 18.60 -15.28 -23.25
N SER A 161 19.53 -14.34 -23.08
CA SER A 161 19.97 -13.97 -21.75
C SER A 161 18.74 -13.45 -21.03
N LEU A 162 18.28 -14.21 -20.04
CA LEU A 162 17.49 -13.67 -18.95
C LEU A 162 18.39 -12.64 -18.29
N THR A 163 18.31 -11.41 -18.79
CA THR A 163 18.70 -10.21 -18.06
C THR A 163 17.74 -10.14 -16.88
N ALA A 164 18.11 -10.85 -15.81
CA ALA A 164 17.77 -10.42 -14.48
C ALA A 164 18.11 -8.94 -14.44
N HIS A 165 17.06 -8.11 -14.43
CA HIS A 165 17.26 -6.69 -14.25
C HIS A 165 17.88 -6.59 -12.86
N ALA A 166 19.13 -6.15 -12.78
CA ALA A 166 19.67 -5.74 -11.50
C ALA A 166 18.74 -4.62 -11.03
N GLU A 167 18.26 -4.70 -9.78
CA GLU A 167 17.57 -3.57 -9.15
C GLU A 167 18.43 -2.32 -9.36
N SER A 168 17.97 -1.40 -10.20
CA SER A 168 18.54 -0.06 -10.22
C SER A 168 18.27 0.50 -8.83
N GLY A 169 19.32 0.75 -8.05
CA GLY A 169 19.21 1.36 -6.72
C GLY A 169 18.76 2.83 -6.75
N ASP A 170 18.18 3.26 -7.87
CA ASP A 170 17.60 4.58 -8.10
C ASP A 170 16.09 4.50 -7.79
N PRO A 171 15.52 5.54 -7.15
CA PRO A 171 14.11 5.56 -6.77
C PRO A 171 13.18 5.47 -7.98
N THR A 172 12.05 4.78 -7.82
CA THR A 172 10.98 4.74 -8.82
C THR A 172 10.43 6.15 -9.08
N LEU A 173 10.59 6.66 -10.29
CA LEU A 173 10.00 7.93 -10.71
C LEU A 173 8.49 7.76 -10.89
N LEU A 174 7.70 8.43 -10.05
CA LEU A 174 6.28 8.16 -9.89
C LEU A 174 5.43 9.36 -10.31
N ILE A 175 4.37 9.13 -11.09
CA ILE A 175 3.25 10.07 -11.26
C ILE A 175 2.02 9.45 -10.60
N PHE A 176 1.25 10.24 -9.85
CA PHE A 176 0.04 9.80 -9.16
C PHE A 176 -1.18 10.54 -9.71
N ASP A 177 -2.07 9.86 -10.42
CA ASP A 177 -3.34 10.40 -10.95
C ASP A 177 -4.52 9.84 -10.14
N THR A 178 -5.32 10.72 -9.53
CA THR A 178 -6.19 10.40 -8.38
C THR A 178 -7.54 11.13 -8.49
N ASP A 179 -8.61 10.62 -7.87
CA ASP A 179 -9.91 11.32 -7.74
C ASP A 179 -10.18 11.79 -6.31
N ILE A 180 -9.09 11.98 -5.53
CA ILE A 180 -9.04 12.41 -4.13
C ILE A 180 -10.16 13.38 -3.74
N GLY A 181 -11.00 12.91 -2.83
CA GLY A 181 -12.18 13.63 -2.38
C GLY A 181 -13.50 12.97 -2.70
N ASN A 182 -13.55 11.94 -3.56
CA ASN A 182 -14.72 11.06 -3.64
C ASN A 182 -14.76 10.12 -2.43
N ASP A 183 -13.61 9.59 -2.05
CA ASP A 183 -13.37 9.02 -0.74
C ASP A 183 -11.92 9.21 -0.26
N ILE A 184 -11.49 8.41 0.72
CA ILE A 184 -10.37 8.72 1.62
C ILE A 184 -9.11 7.88 1.35
N ASP A 185 -9.20 6.73 0.66
CA ASP A 185 -8.00 5.91 0.41
C ASP A 185 -6.99 6.60 -0.48
N ASP A 186 -7.38 7.52 -1.37
CA ASP A 186 -6.45 8.39 -2.10
C ASP A 186 -5.49 9.14 -1.16
N ALA A 187 -6.01 9.67 -0.05
CA ALA A 187 -5.24 10.46 0.91
C ALA A 187 -4.30 9.58 1.77
N LEU A 188 -4.72 8.35 2.04
CA LEU A 188 -3.86 7.32 2.64
C LEU A 188 -2.80 6.83 1.64
N ALA A 189 -3.14 6.65 0.36
CA ALA A 189 -2.24 6.29 -0.72
C ALA A 189 -1.17 7.37 -0.94
N LEU A 190 -1.54 8.65 -0.93
CA LEU A 190 -0.59 9.76 -0.96
C LEU A 190 0.35 9.76 0.27
N SER A 191 -0.16 9.43 1.46
CA SER A 191 0.67 9.23 2.66
C SER A 191 1.66 8.06 2.49
N VAL A 192 1.22 6.95 1.90
CA VAL A 192 2.08 5.80 1.55
C VAL A 192 3.18 6.22 0.56
N ILE A 193 2.87 7.04 -0.46
CA ILE A 193 3.87 7.57 -1.40
C ILE A 193 4.93 8.41 -0.67
N HIS A 194 4.52 9.32 0.22
CA HIS A 194 5.47 10.14 0.98
C HIS A 194 6.37 9.32 1.90
N ALA A 195 5.86 8.25 2.51
CA ALA A 195 6.66 7.31 3.31
C ALA A 195 7.63 6.48 2.44
N LEU A 196 7.24 6.10 1.23
CA LEU A 196 8.14 5.43 0.27
C LEU A 196 9.24 6.37 -0.23
N GLU A 197 8.93 7.66 -0.45
CA GLU A 197 9.91 8.67 -0.81
C GLU A 197 10.81 9.07 0.39
N ASN A 198 10.31 9.04 1.62
CA ASN A 198 11.16 9.20 2.82
C ASN A 198 12.24 8.12 2.92
N ARG A 199 11.97 6.93 2.38
CA ARG A 199 12.84 5.75 2.34
C ARG A 199 13.70 5.67 1.06
N ASP A 200 13.63 6.70 0.22
CA ASP A 200 14.35 6.79 -1.06
C ASP A 200 13.97 5.66 -2.05
N GLU A 201 12.75 5.09 -1.94
CA GLU A 201 12.25 3.99 -2.79
C GLU A 201 11.47 4.48 -4.03
N CYS A 202 10.86 5.66 -3.94
CA CYS A 202 10.25 6.37 -5.05
C CYS A 202 10.54 7.87 -5.00
N ARG A 203 10.17 8.59 -6.06
CA ARG A 203 10.15 10.05 -6.11
C ARG A 203 8.88 10.49 -6.85
N LEU A 204 8.00 11.18 -6.15
CA LEU A 204 6.75 11.72 -6.71
C LEU A 204 7.06 12.95 -7.58
N LEU A 205 6.87 12.80 -8.89
CA LEU A 205 7.15 13.84 -9.89
C LEU A 205 6.01 14.85 -10.03
N ALA A 206 4.77 14.37 -9.90
CA ALA A 206 3.55 15.18 -9.94
C ALA A 206 2.36 14.40 -9.39
N VAL A 207 1.36 15.12 -8.90
CA VAL A 207 0.01 14.62 -8.64
C VAL A 207 -0.95 15.23 -9.64
N THR A 208 -1.83 14.43 -10.25
CA THR A 208 -2.92 14.93 -11.09
C THR A 208 -4.29 14.50 -10.59
N ILE A 209 -5.26 15.39 -10.66
CA ILE A 209 -6.58 15.23 -10.05
C ILE A 209 -7.64 15.09 -11.15
N THR A 210 -8.49 14.06 -11.02
CA THR A 210 -9.55 13.68 -11.98
C THR A 210 -10.96 13.99 -11.47
N LYS A 211 -11.10 14.23 -10.16
CA LYS A 211 -12.28 14.84 -9.53
C LYS A 211 -12.28 16.35 -9.80
N ASP A 212 -13.34 16.84 -10.45
CA ASP A 212 -13.45 18.23 -10.89
C ASP A 212 -14.03 19.13 -9.79
N HIS A 213 -13.27 19.30 -8.70
CA HIS A 213 -13.69 20.09 -7.54
C HIS A 213 -12.58 21.07 -7.13
N PRO A 214 -12.88 22.37 -6.87
CA PRO A 214 -11.87 23.39 -6.64
C PRO A 214 -10.95 23.06 -5.46
N ASP A 215 -11.51 22.61 -4.34
CA ASP A 215 -10.72 22.43 -3.10
C ASP A 215 -9.79 21.20 -3.13
N CYS A 216 -9.92 20.29 -4.11
CA CYS A 216 -9.10 19.08 -4.17
C CYS A 216 -7.61 19.38 -4.41
N ALA A 217 -7.30 20.41 -5.20
CA ALA A 217 -5.93 20.83 -5.45
C ALA A 217 -5.28 21.42 -4.19
N ALA A 218 -6.03 22.25 -3.46
CA ALA A 218 -5.62 22.79 -2.18
C ALA A 218 -5.38 21.68 -1.15
N PHE A 219 -6.22 20.63 -1.12
CA PHE A 219 -6.05 19.49 -0.22
C PHE A 219 -4.83 18.62 -0.57
N VAL A 220 -4.55 18.36 -1.85
CA VAL A 220 -3.33 17.65 -2.27
C VAL A 220 -2.07 18.43 -1.90
N ASP A 221 -2.04 19.73 -2.20
CA ASP A 221 -0.92 20.60 -1.85
C ASP A 221 -0.72 20.71 -0.32
N LEU A 222 -1.81 20.78 0.44
CA LEU A 222 -1.83 20.71 1.90
C LEU A 222 -1.20 19.42 2.44
N VAL A 223 -1.56 18.26 1.89
CA VAL A 223 -0.95 16.97 2.29
C VAL A 223 0.52 16.92 1.87
N ASN A 224 0.85 17.29 0.63
CA ASN A 224 2.23 17.40 0.15
C ASN A 224 3.07 18.30 1.07
N THR A 225 2.56 19.48 1.44
CA THR A 225 3.21 20.46 2.31
C THR A 225 3.40 19.93 3.73
N PHE A 226 2.41 19.24 4.30
CA PHE A 226 2.54 18.57 5.59
C PHE A 226 3.68 17.53 5.61
N TYR A 227 3.86 16.77 4.52
CA TYR A 227 4.98 15.84 4.35
C TYR A 227 6.27 16.50 3.81
N GLY A 228 6.39 17.83 3.89
CA GLY A 228 7.60 18.60 3.56
C GLY A 228 7.86 18.80 2.06
N ARG A 229 6.85 18.60 1.21
CA ARG A 229 6.97 18.47 -0.25
C ARG A 229 5.95 19.31 -1.05
N GLY A 230 5.49 20.45 -0.52
CA GLY A 230 4.54 21.35 -1.20
C GLY A 230 4.96 21.81 -2.62
N ASN A 231 6.26 21.76 -2.94
CA ASN A 231 6.76 22.04 -4.29
C ASN A 231 6.45 20.95 -5.34
N ILE A 232 5.78 19.84 -4.98
CA ILE A 232 5.35 18.82 -5.95
C ILE A 232 4.26 19.42 -6.85
N PRO A 233 4.44 19.44 -8.17
CA PRO A 233 3.42 19.95 -9.09
C PRO A 233 2.09 19.22 -8.96
N VAL A 234 1.01 19.98 -8.76
CA VAL A 234 -0.37 19.49 -8.79
C VAL A 234 -1.03 19.98 -10.07
N GLY A 235 -1.64 19.08 -10.83
CA GLY A 235 -2.42 19.41 -12.03
C GLY A 235 -3.86 18.96 -11.88
N VAL A 236 -4.80 19.70 -12.47
CA VAL A 236 -6.24 19.46 -12.25
C VAL A 236 -6.96 19.31 -13.58
N VAL A 237 -7.89 18.35 -13.64
CA VAL A 237 -8.82 18.19 -14.75
C VAL A 237 -9.61 19.49 -15.00
N ARG A 238 -10.13 19.64 -16.22
CA ARG A 238 -11.12 20.66 -16.59
C ARG A 238 -12.29 19.95 -17.24
N ASP A 239 -13.53 20.28 -16.88
CA ASP A 239 -14.72 19.57 -17.35
C ASP A 239 -14.59 18.04 -17.09
N GLY A 240 -14.25 17.69 -15.85
CA GLY A 240 -14.01 16.33 -15.38
C GLY A 240 -15.27 15.67 -14.80
N LYS A 241 -15.06 14.77 -13.84
CA LYS A 241 -16.14 14.00 -13.20
C LYS A 241 -16.33 14.41 -11.74
N THR A 242 -17.46 13.98 -11.18
CA THR A 242 -17.82 14.13 -9.76
C THR A 242 -17.59 15.52 -9.14
N PRO A 243 -18.08 16.63 -9.76
CA PRO A 243 -17.87 18.01 -9.27
C PRO A 243 -18.65 18.36 -7.99
N LYS A 244 -19.19 17.36 -7.29
CA LYS A 244 -19.90 17.54 -6.02
C LYS A 244 -18.90 17.59 -4.87
N GLU A 245 -19.24 18.40 -3.86
CA GLU A 245 -18.54 18.51 -2.58
C GLU A 245 -18.10 17.15 -2.02
N SER A 246 -16.88 17.12 -1.51
CA SER A 246 -16.36 16.01 -0.72
C SER A 246 -16.95 16.01 0.70
N ARG A 247 -16.90 14.87 1.37
CA ARG A 247 -17.19 14.77 2.81
C ARG A 247 -16.07 15.31 3.71
N PHE A 248 -14.85 15.50 3.19
CA PHE A 248 -13.70 15.84 4.03
C PHE A 248 -12.76 16.91 3.46
N VAL A 249 -12.67 17.06 2.13
CA VAL A 249 -11.72 17.98 1.47
C VAL A 249 -11.94 19.42 1.94
N SER A 250 -13.10 20.00 1.62
CA SER A 250 -13.43 21.42 1.85
C SER A 250 -13.31 21.79 3.34
N GLU A 251 -13.80 20.94 4.25
CA GLU A 251 -13.71 21.14 5.70
C GLU A 251 -12.28 20.96 6.27
N THR A 252 -11.38 20.27 5.56
CA THR A 252 -9.98 20.11 6.00
C THR A 252 -9.09 21.22 5.44
N VAL A 253 -9.35 21.69 4.23
CA VAL A 253 -8.72 22.90 3.66
C VAL A 253 -9.11 24.14 4.47
N ALA A 254 -10.38 24.27 4.86
CA ALA A 254 -10.88 25.39 5.66
C ALA A 254 -10.58 25.29 7.18
N ALA A 255 -9.84 24.28 7.63
CA ALA A 255 -9.52 24.11 9.06
C ALA A 255 -8.60 25.26 9.55
N THR A 256 -8.93 25.83 10.71
CA THR A 256 -8.17 26.94 11.31
C THR A 256 -7.91 26.71 12.80
N ASP A 257 -6.77 27.23 13.27
CA ASP A 257 -6.41 27.27 14.69
C ASP A 257 -6.13 28.72 15.10
N GLY A 258 -6.92 29.24 16.05
CA GLY A 258 -6.83 30.64 16.47
C GLY A 258 -7.22 31.68 15.40
N GLY A 259 -7.75 31.23 14.25
CA GLY A 259 -8.11 32.07 13.09
C GLY A 259 -7.11 31.99 11.93
N GLU A 260 -5.95 31.36 12.13
CA GLU A 260 -4.97 31.08 11.07
C GLU A 260 -5.24 29.70 10.43
N PRO A 261 -4.94 29.50 9.13
CA PRO A 261 -5.04 28.18 8.49
C PRO A 261 -4.22 27.12 9.24
N ARG A 262 -4.86 26.02 9.65
CA ARG A 262 -4.23 24.93 10.39
C ARG A 262 -3.10 24.26 9.61
N TYR A 263 -3.34 24.06 8.33
CA TYR A 263 -2.42 23.37 7.42
C TYR A 263 -1.97 24.33 6.31
N PRO A 264 -0.70 24.75 6.28
CA PRO A 264 -0.15 25.57 5.21
C PRO A 264 -0.22 24.86 3.84
N HIS A 265 -0.48 25.64 2.80
CA HIS A 265 -0.54 25.24 1.39
C HIS A 265 -0.55 26.53 0.54
N ASP A 266 -0.09 26.45 -0.71
CA ASP A 266 0.00 27.58 -1.64
C ASP A 266 -1.20 27.66 -2.59
N LEU A 267 -1.69 26.51 -3.10
CA LEU A 267 -2.87 26.45 -3.99
C LEU A 267 -4.17 26.72 -3.23
N LYS A 268 -4.94 27.74 -3.63
CA LYS A 268 -6.22 28.10 -2.98
C LYS A 268 -7.43 27.51 -3.70
N SER A 269 -7.31 27.25 -4.99
CA SER A 269 -8.30 26.58 -5.82
C SER A 269 -7.61 25.72 -6.88
N GLY A 270 -8.31 24.69 -7.36
CA GLY A 270 -7.94 23.97 -8.57
C GLY A 270 -7.90 24.83 -9.83
N GLU A 271 -8.45 26.05 -9.79
CA GLU A 271 -8.28 27.10 -10.81
C GLU A 271 -6.85 27.67 -10.85
N ASP A 272 -6.15 27.71 -9.72
CA ASP A 272 -4.75 28.20 -9.62
C ASP A 272 -3.73 27.18 -10.17
N ALA A 273 -4.13 25.91 -10.25
CA ALA A 273 -3.29 24.82 -10.72
C ALA A 273 -3.24 24.74 -12.28
N PRO A 274 -2.14 24.24 -12.86
CA PRO A 274 -2.11 23.89 -14.29
C PRO A 274 -3.13 22.81 -14.65
N GLU A 275 -3.53 22.79 -15.92
CA GLU A 275 -4.36 21.70 -16.46
C GLU A 275 -3.57 20.37 -16.44
N ALA A 276 -4.24 19.29 -16.03
CA ALA A 276 -3.61 18.00 -15.76
C ALA A 276 -2.86 17.40 -16.97
N VAL A 277 -3.45 17.40 -18.17
CA VAL A 277 -2.79 16.85 -19.36
C VAL A 277 -1.54 17.66 -19.75
N SER A 278 -1.61 18.99 -19.67
CA SER A 278 -0.45 19.86 -19.88
C SER A 278 0.69 19.55 -18.90
N LEU A 279 0.37 19.36 -17.61
CA LEU A 279 1.36 18.97 -16.60
C LEU A 279 1.94 17.57 -16.88
N LEU A 280 1.10 16.58 -17.19
CA LEU A 280 1.55 15.22 -17.52
C LEU A 280 2.51 15.22 -18.71
N ARG A 281 2.19 15.98 -19.77
CA ARG A 281 3.07 16.10 -20.95
C ARG A 281 4.41 16.72 -20.60
N LYS A 282 4.43 17.80 -19.82
CA LYS A 282 5.66 18.42 -19.33
C LYS A 282 6.54 17.43 -18.55
N VAL A 283 5.97 16.80 -17.52
CA VAL A 283 6.71 15.89 -16.62
C VAL A 283 7.24 14.68 -17.37
N LEU A 284 6.45 14.10 -18.30
CA LEU A 284 6.92 13.00 -19.13
C LEU A 284 8.01 13.45 -20.12
N ALA A 285 7.90 14.63 -20.73
CA ALA A 285 8.93 15.15 -21.65
C ALA A 285 10.28 15.36 -20.95
N GLU A 286 10.26 15.91 -19.73
CA GLU A 286 11.44 16.16 -18.89
C GLU A 286 12.04 14.87 -18.28
N SER A 287 11.26 13.79 -18.18
CA SER A 287 11.69 12.51 -17.61
C SER A 287 12.60 11.70 -18.56
N PRO A 288 13.49 10.83 -18.05
CA PRO A 288 14.22 9.87 -18.88
C PRO A 288 13.28 8.91 -19.64
N ASP A 289 13.74 8.38 -20.76
CA ASP A 289 13.02 7.33 -21.50
C ASP A 289 12.94 6.05 -20.64
N ASP A 290 11.83 5.29 -20.76
CA ASP A 290 11.57 4.03 -20.04
C ASP A 290 11.76 4.07 -18.51
N SER A 291 11.40 5.19 -17.86
CA SER A 291 11.73 5.43 -16.44
C SER A 291 10.53 5.67 -15.52
N VAL A 292 9.44 6.23 -16.04
CA VAL A 292 8.29 6.68 -15.24
C VAL A 292 7.35 5.50 -14.97
N VAL A 293 6.89 5.37 -13.73
CA VAL A 293 5.73 4.56 -13.37
C VAL A 293 4.55 5.50 -13.15
N MET A 294 3.44 5.23 -13.82
CA MET A 294 2.19 5.94 -13.58
C MET A 294 1.31 5.09 -12.67
N VAL A 295 0.89 5.65 -11.54
CA VAL A 295 -0.15 5.10 -10.68
C VAL A 295 -1.41 5.89 -10.93
N VAL A 296 -2.45 5.23 -11.43
CA VAL A 296 -3.75 5.82 -11.74
C VAL A 296 -4.77 5.17 -10.83
N VAL A 297 -5.31 5.93 -9.89
CA VAL A 297 -6.30 5.47 -8.90
C VAL A 297 -7.61 6.23 -8.97
N GLY A 298 -7.68 7.31 -9.75
CA GLY A 298 -8.92 7.99 -10.08
C GLY A 298 -9.46 7.64 -11.47
N PHE A 299 -10.36 8.49 -11.96
CA PHE A 299 -10.99 8.26 -13.27
C PHE A 299 -9.99 8.34 -14.41
N SER A 300 -10.18 7.48 -15.40
CA SER A 300 -9.34 7.42 -16.60
C SER A 300 -9.31 8.69 -17.46
N THR A 301 -10.05 9.75 -17.11
CA THR A 301 -10.25 10.98 -17.88
C THR A 301 -8.95 11.69 -18.27
N ASN A 302 -8.05 11.96 -17.32
CA ASN A 302 -6.79 12.67 -17.59
C ASN A 302 -5.90 11.86 -18.55
N ILE A 303 -5.79 10.57 -18.29
CA ILE A 303 -4.94 9.64 -19.04
C ILE A 303 -5.49 9.38 -20.45
N ALA A 304 -6.80 9.22 -20.60
CA ALA A 304 -7.47 9.10 -21.90
C ALA A 304 -7.35 10.37 -22.75
N ARG A 305 -7.25 11.55 -22.14
CA ARG A 305 -6.98 12.83 -22.83
C ARG A 305 -5.48 13.00 -23.12
N LEU A 306 -4.59 12.50 -22.25
CA LEU A 306 -3.16 12.41 -22.54
C LEU A 306 -2.90 11.56 -23.79
N LEU A 307 -3.51 10.37 -23.91
CA LEU A 307 -3.37 9.52 -25.12
C LEU A 307 -3.89 10.20 -26.41
N ASP A 308 -4.84 11.12 -26.31
CA ASP A 308 -5.35 11.90 -27.46
C ASP A 308 -4.57 13.20 -27.72
N SER A 309 -3.68 13.59 -26.80
CA SER A 309 -2.98 14.87 -26.87
C SER A 309 -2.01 14.93 -28.05
N LYS A 310 -1.96 16.09 -28.70
CA LYS A 310 -1.07 16.39 -29.82
C LYS A 310 0.28 16.90 -29.32
N PRO A 311 1.32 16.94 -30.18
CA PRO A 311 2.54 17.69 -29.91
C PRO A 311 2.26 19.12 -29.40
N ASP A 312 3.11 19.60 -28.50
CA ASP A 312 2.99 20.89 -27.82
C ASP A 312 4.39 21.49 -27.53
N GLU A 313 4.44 22.54 -26.70
CA GLU A 313 5.70 23.23 -26.35
C GLU A 313 6.70 22.37 -25.56
N TYR A 314 6.25 21.27 -24.94
CA TYR A 314 7.11 20.38 -24.17
C TYR A 314 7.68 19.23 -25.00
N SER A 315 6.96 18.78 -26.04
CA SER A 315 7.38 17.65 -26.86
C SER A 315 6.75 17.62 -28.25
N ASP A 316 7.58 17.38 -29.25
CA ASP A 316 7.18 17.08 -30.64
C ASP A 316 6.40 15.75 -30.79
N LEU A 317 6.28 14.94 -29.73
CA LEU A 317 5.53 13.68 -29.72
C LEU A 317 4.05 13.88 -29.35
N SER A 318 3.17 13.10 -29.99
CA SER A 318 1.81 12.90 -29.47
C SER A 318 1.87 12.27 -28.08
N GLY A 319 0.81 12.40 -27.28
CA GLY A 319 0.83 11.87 -25.91
C GLY A 319 0.93 10.36 -25.84
N GLU A 320 0.35 9.62 -26.79
CA GLU A 320 0.52 8.16 -26.88
C GLU A 320 1.98 7.77 -27.19
N GLU A 321 2.66 8.50 -28.09
CA GLU A 321 4.09 8.30 -28.37
C GLU A 321 4.98 8.69 -27.19
N LEU A 322 4.61 9.75 -26.46
CA LEU A 322 5.31 10.21 -25.27
C LEU A 322 5.18 9.18 -24.14
N VAL A 323 3.97 8.68 -23.86
CA VAL A 323 3.73 7.58 -22.92
C VAL A 323 4.54 6.35 -23.31
N ARG A 324 4.44 5.91 -24.59
CA ARG A 324 5.18 4.75 -25.13
C ARG A 324 6.70 4.87 -24.93
N ARG A 325 7.23 6.09 -24.93
CA ARG A 325 8.66 6.37 -24.80
C ARG A 325 9.13 6.53 -23.34
N LYS A 326 8.26 7.03 -22.46
CA LYS A 326 8.64 7.51 -21.12
C LYS A 326 8.17 6.59 -19.97
N VAL A 327 7.06 5.90 -20.15
CA VAL A 327 6.34 5.19 -19.07
C VAL A 327 6.59 3.69 -19.14
N ARG A 328 7.37 3.15 -18.20
CA ARG A 328 7.71 1.72 -18.14
C ARG A 328 6.55 0.83 -17.65
N LEU A 329 5.63 1.38 -16.86
CA LEU A 329 4.51 0.66 -16.25
C LEU A 329 3.35 1.61 -15.94
N LEU A 330 2.12 1.16 -16.21
CA LEU A 330 0.89 1.67 -15.62
C LEU A 330 0.42 0.70 -14.52
N SER A 331 0.35 1.18 -13.28
CA SER A 331 -0.36 0.51 -12.19
C SER A 331 -1.71 1.20 -12.00
N ILE A 332 -2.82 0.50 -12.19
CA ILE A 332 -4.15 1.12 -12.22
C ILE A 332 -5.08 0.50 -11.17
N MET A 333 -5.73 1.30 -10.32
CA MET A 333 -6.87 0.84 -9.53
C MET A 333 -8.13 0.97 -10.39
N ALA A 334 -8.52 -0.13 -11.03
CA ALA A 334 -9.70 -0.19 -11.88
C ALA A 334 -10.12 -1.64 -12.15
N GLY A 335 -11.43 -1.86 -12.25
CA GLY A 335 -12.02 -3.15 -12.61
C GLY A 335 -12.12 -4.19 -11.50
N THR A 336 -12.73 -5.32 -11.84
CA THR A 336 -12.97 -6.47 -10.95
C THR A 336 -12.59 -7.74 -11.72
N PHE A 337 -11.74 -8.60 -11.15
CA PHE A 337 -11.17 -9.76 -11.87
C PHE A 337 -11.34 -11.11 -11.15
N GLY A 338 -11.85 -11.10 -9.91
CA GLY A 338 -12.05 -12.31 -9.12
C GLY A 338 -13.08 -12.17 -7.99
N GLY A 339 -13.32 -13.30 -7.30
CA GLY A 339 -14.30 -13.41 -6.22
C GLY A 339 -15.75 -13.50 -6.69
N ASP A 340 -16.69 -13.52 -5.74
CA ASP A 340 -18.13 -13.74 -5.97
C ASP A 340 -18.87 -12.56 -6.63
N ARG A 341 -18.14 -11.58 -7.15
CA ARG A 341 -18.67 -10.31 -7.68
C ARG A 341 -18.00 -9.89 -9.00
N ILE A 342 -17.72 -10.84 -9.88
CA ILE A 342 -17.17 -10.57 -11.22
C ILE A 342 -18.11 -9.70 -12.10
N ASP A 343 -19.37 -9.55 -11.70
CA ASP A 343 -20.37 -8.65 -12.27
C ASP A 343 -20.40 -7.25 -11.60
N HIS A 344 -19.45 -6.95 -10.71
CA HIS A 344 -19.35 -5.63 -10.09
C HIS A 344 -18.78 -4.59 -11.06
N LYS A 345 -19.59 -3.55 -11.31
CA LYS A 345 -19.20 -2.32 -12.00
C LYS A 345 -18.36 -1.45 -11.08
N GLU A 346 -17.06 -1.69 -11.10
CA GLU A 346 -16.07 -0.93 -10.34
C GLU A 346 -16.18 0.59 -10.64
N TYR A 347 -15.87 1.41 -9.63
CA TYR A 347 -16.14 2.85 -9.61
C TYR A 347 -15.41 3.64 -10.70
N ASN A 348 -14.09 3.49 -10.78
CA ASN A 348 -13.23 4.19 -11.73
C ASN A 348 -13.52 3.81 -13.18
N VAL A 349 -13.89 2.55 -13.42
CA VAL A 349 -14.36 2.10 -14.73
C VAL A 349 -15.70 2.74 -15.11
N HIS A 350 -16.73 2.70 -14.27
CA HIS A 350 -18.07 3.10 -14.73
C HIS A 350 -18.32 4.61 -14.76
N VAL A 351 -17.63 5.41 -13.94
CA VAL A 351 -17.82 6.88 -13.88
C VAL A 351 -17.31 7.59 -15.14
N ASP A 352 -16.27 7.07 -15.79
CA ASP A 352 -15.85 7.50 -17.12
C ASP A 352 -15.56 6.34 -18.08
N LEU A 353 -16.59 5.52 -18.30
CA LEU A 353 -16.52 4.32 -19.15
C LEU A 353 -15.78 4.52 -20.50
N PRO A 354 -16.02 5.58 -21.31
CA PRO A 354 -15.29 5.76 -22.57
C PRO A 354 -13.80 6.06 -22.39
N ALA A 355 -13.41 6.62 -21.25
CA ALA A 355 -12.00 6.85 -20.92
C ALA A 355 -11.33 5.54 -20.43
N ALA A 356 -12.02 4.77 -19.58
CA ALA A 356 -11.53 3.48 -19.08
C ALA A 356 -11.33 2.47 -20.23
N GLN A 357 -12.29 2.37 -21.14
CA GLN A 357 -12.18 1.57 -22.37
C GLN A 357 -10.95 1.99 -23.17
N LYS A 358 -10.76 3.30 -23.40
CA LYS A 358 -9.63 3.82 -24.19
C LYS A 358 -8.27 3.47 -23.60
N ILE A 359 -8.10 3.48 -22.27
CA ILE A 359 -6.84 3.06 -21.64
C ILE A 359 -6.58 1.59 -21.95
N TYR A 360 -7.52 0.70 -21.63
CA TYR A 360 -7.33 -0.74 -21.84
C TYR A 360 -7.19 -1.13 -23.32
N GLU A 361 -7.74 -0.35 -24.26
CA GLU A 361 -7.57 -0.60 -25.70
C GLU A 361 -6.25 -0.06 -26.29
N ARG A 362 -5.76 1.10 -25.83
CA ARG A 362 -4.69 1.86 -26.50
C ARG A 362 -3.41 2.04 -25.71
N TRP A 363 -3.38 1.70 -24.43
CA TRP A 363 -2.19 1.94 -23.61
C TRP A 363 -0.96 1.19 -24.16
N PRO A 364 0.18 1.86 -24.39
CA PRO A 364 1.25 1.29 -25.20
C PRO A 364 2.22 0.37 -24.43
N THR A 365 2.29 0.47 -23.10
CA THR A 365 3.26 -0.24 -22.24
C THR A 365 2.53 -1.23 -21.30
N PRO A 366 3.21 -1.99 -20.42
CA PRO A 366 2.54 -2.92 -19.52
C PRO A 366 1.51 -2.25 -18.59
N ILE A 367 0.39 -2.94 -18.35
CA ILE A 367 -0.62 -2.57 -17.34
C ILE A 367 -0.60 -3.63 -16.24
N VAL A 368 -0.62 -3.20 -14.98
CA VAL A 368 -1.02 -4.05 -13.86
C VAL A 368 -2.20 -3.42 -13.13
N ALA A 369 -3.34 -4.11 -13.11
CA ALA A 369 -4.55 -3.67 -12.43
C ALA A 369 -4.59 -4.15 -10.97
N SER A 370 -5.00 -3.26 -10.08
CA SER A 370 -5.39 -3.53 -8.69
C SER A 370 -6.92 -3.56 -8.63
N GLY A 371 -7.51 -4.76 -8.69
CA GLY A 371 -8.96 -4.93 -8.77
C GLY A 371 -9.69 -4.60 -7.46
N TRP A 372 -11.00 -4.37 -7.57
CA TRP A 372 -11.90 -4.09 -6.45
C TRP A 372 -11.81 -5.14 -5.33
N GLU A 373 -11.70 -6.41 -5.70
CA GLU A 373 -11.59 -7.53 -4.76
C GLU A 373 -10.33 -7.47 -3.88
N ILE A 374 -9.26 -6.83 -4.34
CA ILE A 374 -7.97 -6.75 -3.64
C ILE A 374 -8.03 -5.75 -2.49
N GLY A 375 -8.54 -4.53 -2.76
CA GLY A 375 -8.79 -3.55 -1.71
C GLY A 375 -9.88 -4.00 -0.74
N MET A 376 -10.86 -4.79 -1.20
CA MET A 376 -11.85 -5.40 -0.30
C MET A 376 -11.24 -6.44 0.64
N ALA A 377 -10.32 -7.29 0.16
CA ALA A 377 -9.64 -8.28 0.97
C ALA A 377 -8.69 -7.67 2.03
N ILE A 378 -8.24 -6.43 1.83
CA ILE A 378 -7.28 -5.74 2.69
C ILE A 378 -7.92 -4.45 3.22
N GLN A 379 -8.48 -4.51 4.43
CA GLN A 379 -9.11 -3.36 5.08
C GLN A 379 -8.09 -2.64 5.99
N TYR A 380 -7.79 -1.38 5.70
CA TYR A 380 -7.04 -0.48 6.58
C TYR A 380 -7.79 -0.28 7.89
N PRO A 381 -7.19 -0.53 9.05
CA PRO A 381 -7.95 -0.64 10.28
C PRO A 381 -8.09 0.72 10.96
N SER A 382 -9.30 1.03 11.41
CA SER A 382 -9.65 2.21 12.22
C SER A 382 -8.70 2.45 13.39
N VAL A 383 -8.23 1.38 14.05
CA VAL A 383 -7.28 1.48 15.18
C VAL A 383 -5.97 2.17 14.81
N SER A 384 -5.51 2.09 13.56
CA SER A 384 -4.30 2.82 13.14
C SER A 384 -4.56 4.33 13.11
N ILE A 385 -5.71 4.76 12.58
CA ILE A 385 -6.16 6.16 12.60
C ILE A 385 -6.23 6.69 14.04
N GLU A 386 -6.69 5.87 14.98
CA GLU A 386 -6.86 6.22 16.40
C GLU A 386 -5.55 6.19 17.22
N GLU A 387 -4.63 5.26 16.94
CA GLU A 387 -3.44 5.00 17.78
C GLU A 387 -2.08 5.39 17.16
N ASP A 388 -1.94 5.45 15.83
CA ASP A 388 -0.63 5.61 15.18
C ASP A 388 -0.34 7.05 14.70
N TYR A 389 -1.36 7.89 14.47
CA TYR A 389 -1.18 9.28 13.98
C TYR A 389 -0.96 10.34 15.07
N ASN A 390 -0.97 9.95 16.35
CA ASN A 390 -0.89 10.85 17.51
C ASN A 390 0.51 11.47 17.78
N TYR A 391 1.42 11.41 16.82
CA TYR A 391 2.72 12.08 16.88
C TYR A 391 2.64 13.59 16.57
N VAL A 392 1.50 14.08 16.10
CA VAL A 392 1.09 15.49 16.03
C VAL A 392 -0.31 15.64 16.61
N ASP A 393 -0.65 16.84 17.11
CA ASP A 393 -2.01 17.13 17.63
C ASP A 393 -3.07 17.14 16.51
N HIS A 394 -2.67 17.55 15.30
CA HIS A 394 -3.50 17.64 14.11
C HIS A 394 -2.79 17.01 12.91
N HIS A 395 -3.31 15.89 12.39
CA HIS A 395 -2.80 15.20 11.20
C HIS A 395 -3.83 15.28 10.07
N PRO A 396 -3.51 15.86 8.89
CA PRO A 396 -4.52 16.23 7.89
C PRO A 396 -5.29 15.02 7.36
N VAL A 397 -4.60 13.91 7.08
CA VAL A 397 -5.24 12.68 6.56
C VAL A 397 -6.04 11.95 7.64
N ALA A 398 -5.66 12.04 8.92
CA ALA A 398 -6.41 11.39 10.00
C ALA A 398 -7.68 12.20 10.34
N GLU A 399 -7.59 13.53 10.38
CA GLU A 399 -8.76 14.41 10.48
C GLU A 399 -9.71 14.21 9.28
N ALA A 400 -9.18 14.14 8.05
CA ALA A 400 -9.97 13.84 6.86
C ALA A 400 -10.69 12.49 6.96
N TYR A 401 -10.02 11.45 7.46
CA TYR A 401 -10.61 10.13 7.69
C TYR A 401 -11.76 10.16 8.69
N THR A 402 -11.64 10.89 9.80
CA THR A 402 -12.73 11.03 10.79
C THR A 402 -13.92 11.86 10.27
N LYS A 403 -13.72 12.71 9.25
CA LYS A 403 -14.78 13.48 8.57
C LYS A 403 -15.48 12.67 7.46
N TYR A 404 -14.75 11.85 6.70
CA TYR A 404 -15.31 11.07 5.59
C TYR A 404 -16.47 10.14 6.03
N GLN A 405 -16.32 9.50 7.18
CA GLN A 405 -17.34 8.64 7.78
C GLN A 405 -17.18 8.60 9.31
N LYS A 406 -18.31 8.37 10.00
CA LYS A 406 -18.35 8.26 11.46
C LYS A 406 -17.52 7.05 11.95
N MET A 407 -16.53 7.33 12.80
CA MET A 407 -15.70 6.32 13.46
C MET A 407 -16.44 5.45 14.49
N PRO A 408 -15.94 4.23 14.77
CA PRO A 408 -14.84 3.55 14.06
C PRO A 408 -15.33 2.87 12.78
N TYR A 409 -14.52 2.89 11.73
CA TYR A 409 -14.73 2.10 10.52
C TYR A 409 -13.38 1.76 9.87
N ASP A 410 -13.25 0.53 9.39
CA ASP A 410 -12.12 0.12 8.55
C ASP A 410 -12.43 0.47 7.09
N ARG A 411 -11.38 0.63 6.27
CA ARG A 411 -11.51 1.12 4.89
C ARG A 411 -10.74 0.22 3.92
N ALA A 412 -11.38 -0.16 2.81
CA ALA A 412 -10.74 -0.91 1.73
C ALA A 412 -9.50 -0.16 1.22
N THR A 413 -8.44 -0.87 0.87
CA THR A 413 -7.16 -0.24 0.47
C THR A 413 -6.96 -0.18 -1.05
N TRP A 414 -8.01 0.16 -1.80
CA TRP A 414 -8.01 0.04 -3.27
C TRP A 414 -6.84 0.77 -3.93
N ASP A 415 -6.61 2.02 -3.53
CA ASP A 415 -5.57 2.87 -4.13
C ASP A 415 -4.17 2.52 -3.61
N LEU A 416 -4.08 2.24 -2.31
CA LEU A 416 -2.83 1.92 -1.63
C LEU A 416 -2.20 0.64 -2.19
N THR A 417 -2.99 -0.34 -2.61
CA THR A 417 -2.45 -1.59 -3.20
C THR A 417 -1.84 -1.35 -4.57
N SER A 418 -2.41 -0.43 -5.37
CA SER A 418 -1.79 0.01 -6.62
C SER A 418 -0.46 0.74 -6.37
N VAL A 419 -0.42 1.68 -5.42
CA VAL A 419 0.83 2.36 -5.01
C VAL A 419 1.90 1.37 -4.53
N LEU A 420 1.53 0.44 -3.63
CA LEU A 420 2.48 -0.50 -3.06
C LEU A 420 3.03 -1.47 -4.12
N TYR A 421 2.19 -1.93 -5.04
CA TYR A 421 2.63 -2.75 -6.16
C TYR A 421 3.60 -1.99 -7.08
N ALA A 422 3.25 -0.75 -7.45
CA ALA A 422 4.05 0.08 -8.36
C ALA A 422 5.49 0.36 -7.88
N VAL A 423 5.69 0.49 -6.56
CA VAL A 423 7.00 0.80 -5.96
C VAL A 423 7.72 -0.43 -5.41
N ARG A 424 7.01 -1.47 -4.95
CA ARG A 424 7.61 -2.68 -4.36
C ARG A 424 7.09 -3.99 -5.00
N PRO A 425 7.12 -4.15 -6.33
CA PRO A 425 6.52 -5.30 -7.01
C PRO A 425 7.18 -6.63 -6.63
N GLU A 426 8.50 -6.64 -6.38
CA GLU A 426 9.28 -7.86 -6.16
C GLU A 426 9.33 -8.33 -4.69
N ARG A 427 8.75 -7.58 -3.74
CA ARG A 427 8.79 -7.95 -2.30
C ARG A 427 7.81 -9.07 -1.89
N GLY A 428 7.15 -9.70 -2.87
CA GLY A 428 6.22 -10.81 -2.64
C GLY A 428 4.94 -10.41 -1.91
N TYR A 429 4.57 -9.13 -1.98
CA TYR A 429 3.32 -8.59 -1.43
C TYR A 429 2.09 -9.08 -2.18
N PHE A 430 2.21 -9.26 -3.50
CA PHE A 430 1.12 -9.65 -4.38
C PHE A 430 1.56 -10.83 -5.25
N GLY A 431 0.61 -11.69 -5.61
CA GLY A 431 0.70 -12.51 -6.80
C GLY A 431 0.30 -11.69 -8.03
N LEU A 432 0.42 -12.30 -9.22
CA LEU A 432 -0.09 -11.76 -10.47
C LEU A 432 -0.90 -12.83 -11.19
N SER A 433 -1.86 -12.39 -12.01
CA SER A 433 -2.45 -13.23 -13.04
C SER A 433 -1.38 -13.71 -14.04
N GLU A 434 -1.73 -14.71 -14.86
CA GLU A 434 -1.03 -14.92 -16.13
C GLU A 434 -1.09 -13.66 -17.01
N PRO A 435 -0.20 -13.50 -18.01
CA PRO A 435 -0.30 -12.43 -19.00
C PRO A 435 -1.61 -12.52 -19.79
N GLY A 436 -2.16 -11.36 -20.17
CA GLY A 436 -3.35 -11.30 -21.00
C GLY A 436 -3.79 -9.90 -21.38
N THR A 437 -5.08 -9.79 -21.69
CA THR A 437 -5.73 -8.53 -22.07
C THR A 437 -6.98 -8.32 -21.23
N ILE A 438 -6.98 -7.23 -20.45
CA ILE A 438 -8.19 -6.67 -19.84
C ILE A 438 -9.01 -5.94 -20.92
N HIS A 439 -10.31 -6.23 -20.96
CA HIS A 439 -11.32 -5.56 -21.78
C HIS A 439 -12.41 -4.96 -20.88
N VAL A 440 -12.95 -3.80 -21.26
CA VAL A 440 -14.09 -3.17 -20.56
C VAL A 440 -15.30 -3.12 -21.51
N GLY A 441 -16.37 -3.83 -21.17
CA GLY A 441 -17.58 -3.89 -21.98
C GLY A 441 -18.45 -2.63 -21.89
N GLU A 442 -19.42 -2.50 -22.80
CA GLU A 442 -20.47 -1.47 -22.72
C GLU A 442 -21.33 -1.59 -21.44
N ASP A 443 -21.31 -2.77 -20.80
CA ASP A 443 -21.89 -3.05 -19.50
C ASP A 443 -21.10 -2.42 -18.33
N ALA A 444 -19.94 -1.81 -18.58
CA ALA A 444 -18.94 -1.36 -17.61
C ALA A 444 -18.34 -2.50 -16.76
N LEU A 445 -18.40 -3.74 -17.24
CA LEU A 445 -17.73 -4.87 -16.61
C LEU A 445 -16.32 -5.06 -17.20
N SER A 446 -15.37 -5.33 -16.32
CA SER A 446 -14.02 -5.72 -16.72
C SER A 446 -13.98 -7.24 -16.97
N LYS A 447 -13.36 -7.65 -18.06
CA LYS A 447 -13.18 -9.06 -18.44
C LYS A 447 -11.73 -9.28 -18.78
N PHE A 448 -11.12 -10.32 -18.24
CA PHE A 448 -9.75 -10.69 -18.52
C PHE A 448 -9.71 -11.90 -19.46
N GLU A 449 -8.95 -11.79 -20.55
CA GLU A 449 -8.66 -12.89 -21.47
C GLU A 449 -7.16 -13.21 -21.39
N GLU A 450 -6.82 -14.46 -21.08
CA GLU A 450 -5.42 -14.93 -21.05
C GLU A 450 -4.80 -14.89 -22.46
N ASP A 451 -3.65 -14.22 -22.57
CA ASP A 451 -2.82 -14.17 -23.79
C ASP A 451 -1.35 -14.12 -23.33
N PRO A 452 -0.54 -15.16 -23.62
CA PRO A 452 0.89 -15.17 -23.29
C PRO A 452 1.72 -14.02 -23.91
N GLN A 453 1.19 -13.29 -24.90
CA GLN A 453 1.80 -12.08 -25.47
C GLN A 453 1.14 -10.78 -24.96
N GLY A 454 0.09 -10.90 -24.15
CA GLY A 454 -0.67 -9.82 -23.56
C GLY A 454 0.15 -8.98 -22.60
N LYS A 455 -0.15 -7.68 -22.55
CA LYS A 455 0.55 -6.68 -21.73
C LYS A 455 -0.12 -6.41 -20.39
N HIS A 456 -1.34 -6.92 -20.18
CA HIS A 456 -2.14 -6.64 -19.02
C HIS A 456 -2.04 -7.82 -18.04
N ARG A 457 -1.92 -7.50 -16.76
CA ARG A 457 -2.09 -8.43 -15.65
C ARG A 457 -2.93 -7.76 -14.57
N PHE A 458 -3.43 -8.54 -13.63
CA PHE A 458 -3.99 -8.00 -12.38
C PHE A 458 -3.28 -8.64 -11.18
N VAL A 459 -3.22 -7.91 -10.08
CA VAL A 459 -2.63 -8.41 -8.82
C VAL A 459 -3.58 -9.41 -8.16
N THR A 460 -3.02 -10.41 -7.50
CA THR A 460 -3.76 -11.40 -6.72
C THR A 460 -3.20 -11.48 -5.30
N VAL A 461 -3.97 -11.98 -4.35
CA VAL A 461 -3.54 -12.14 -2.95
C VAL A 461 -4.01 -13.47 -2.36
N ASN A 462 -3.23 -14.00 -1.43
CA ASN A 462 -3.60 -15.09 -0.53
C ASN A 462 -3.56 -14.61 0.94
N ASP A 463 -4.00 -15.45 1.89
CA ASP A 463 -4.03 -15.12 3.33
C ASP A 463 -2.72 -14.55 3.90
N GLU A 464 -1.54 -15.06 3.48
CA GLU A 464 -0.25 -14.55 3.93
C GLU A 464 0.02 -13.15 3.36
N GLN A 465 -0.27 -12.98 2.06
CA GLN A 465 -0.11 -11.72 1.35
C GLN A 465 -1.03 -10.63 1.88
N ILE A 466 -2.30 -10.95 2.17
CA ILE A 466 -3.25 -10.02 2.81
C ILE A 466 -2.66 -9.47 4.12
N ALA A 467 -2.20 -10.35 5.01
CA ALA A 467 -1.61 -9.94 6.28
C ALA A 467 -0.31 -9.12 6.11
N ARG A 468 0.54 -9.49 5.14
CA ARG A 468 1.82 -8.81 4.86
C ARG A 468 1.63 -7.44 4.21
N VAL A 469 0.67 -7.31 3.30
CA VAL A 469 0.29 -6.04 2.68
C VAL A 469 -0.32 -5.12 3.73
N LEU A 470 -1.27 -5.63 4.52
CA LEU A 470 -1.93 -4.85 5.57
C LEU A 470 -0.94 -4.23 6.55
N GLU A 471 -0.02 -5.02 7.12
CA GLU A 471 1.03 -4.50 8.00
C GLU A 471 1.94 -3.49 7.28
N ALA A 472 2.32 -3.75 6.02
CA ALA A 472 3.15 -2.82 5.26
C ALA A 472 2.44 -1.48 4.99
N LEU A 473 1.13 -1.50 4.70
CA LEU A 473 0.33 -0.30 4.48
C LEU A 473 0.13 0.51 5.76
N ILE A 474 -0.15 -0.15 6.90
CA ILE A 474 -0.22 0.51 8.22
C ILE A 474 1.10 1.21 8.54
N GLN A 475 2.24 0.51 8.41
CA GLN A 475 3.59 1.05 8.68
C GLN A 475 4.08 2.08 7.65
N LEU A 476 3.35 2.31 6.55
CA LEU A 476 3.66 3.32 5.55
C LEU A 476 2.73 4.52 5.70
N ALA A 477 1.42 4.31 5.71
CA ALA A 477 0.42 5.38 5.77
C ALA A 477 0.48 6.18 7.08
N SER A 478 0.96 5.58 8.17
CA SER A 478 1.17 6.25 9.47
C SER A 478 2.60 6.72 9.73
N GLU A 479 3.52 6.61 8.75
CA GLU A 479 4.90 7.08 8.95
C GLU A 479 4.95 8.61 9.15
N PRO A 480 5.58 9.12 10.22
CA PRO A 480 5.74 10.56 10.40
C PRO A 480 6.53 11.22 9.27
N PRO A 481 6.23 12.50 8.94
CA PRO A 481 7.08 13.30 8.06
C PRO A 481 8.56 13.25 8.47
N LYS A 482 9.46 13.09 7.50
CA LYS A 482 10.91 13.12 7.72
C LYS A 482 11.28 14.52 8.22
N ALA A 483 11.82 14.61 9.44
CA ALA A 483 12.15 15.90 10.05
C ALA A 483 13.07 16.72 9.14
N SER A 484 12.74 18.00 8.97
CA SER A 484 13.58 18.96 8.25
C SER A 484 14.93 19.09 8.97
N ASN A 485 16.03 18.79 8.27
CA ASN A 485 17.40 19.00 8.75
C ASN A 485 17.81 20.48 8.67
#